data_AF-A0A3D8Y9V0-F1
#
_entry.id   AF-A0A3D8Y9V0-F1
#
_cell.length_a   1.000
_cell.length_b   1.000
_cell.length_c   1.000
_cell.angle_alpha   90.00
_cell.angle_beta   90.00
_cell.angle_gamma   90.00
#
_symmetry.space_group_name_H-M   'P 1'
#
loop_
_entity.id
_entity.type
_entity.pdbx_description
1 polymer ?
#
loop_
_entity_poly.entity_id
_entity_poly.type
_entity_poly.pdbx_seq_one_letter_code
_entity_poly.pdbx_strand_id
1 'polypeptide(L)'
;MIFPTEQILNRVTNGDESAFDQLCRHFSTPAYQFCINLLKDHDDAESAIKQTFDRIWQERQLLYTHSDFNSYLFNVLKTVVFENLILYSQQTVMGQYMARMENLYRG
;
A
#
# COMPACT_ATOMS: atom_id res chain seq x y z
N MET A 1 -20.14 0.50 -14.86
CA MET A 1 -19.40 -0.76 -15.12
C MET A 1 -18.71 -1.16 -13.82
N ILE A 2 -18.86 -2.41 -13.40
CA ILE A 2 -18.19 -2.94 -12.20
C ILE A 2 -16.79 -3.39 -12.65
N PHE A 3 -15.74 -2.82 -12.05
CA PHE A 3 -14.35 -3.18 -12.31
C PHE A 3 -13.67 -3.51 -10.96
N PRO A 4 -12.75 -4.49 -10.92
CA PRO A 4 -12.31 -5.36 -12.02
C PRO A 4 -13.35 -6.45 -12.34
N THR A 5 -13.37 -6.87 -13.61
CA THR A 5 -14.18 -8.02 -14.04
C THR A 5 -13.49 -9.33 -13.65
N GLU A 6 -14.25 -10.40 -13.40
CA GLU A 6 -13.69 -11.73 -13.12
C GLU A 6 -12.66 -12.20 -14.16
N GLN A 7 -12.82 -11.83 -15.43
CA GLN A 7 -11.84 -12.12 -16.49
C GLN A 7 -10.49 -11.43 -16.26
N ILE A 8 -10.46 -10.18 -15.79
CA ILE A 8 -9.22 -9.47 -15.45
C ILE A 8 -8.55 -10.19 -14.28
N LEU A 9 -9.32 -10.54 -13.25
CA LEU A 9 -8.80 -11.25 -12.07
C LEU A 9 -8.22 -12.61 -12.45
N ASN A 10 -8.89 -13.39 -13.30
CA ASN A 10 -8.40 -14.67 -13.81
C ASN A 10 -7.06 -14.53 -14.56
N ARG A 11 -6.95 -13.51 -15.41
CA ARG A 11 -5.71 -13.23 -16.13
C ARG A 11 -4.59 -12.88 -15.15
N VAL A 12 -4.86 -12.03 -14.16
CA VAL A 12 -3.90 -11.68 -13.10
C VAL A 12 -3.45 -12.92 -12.32
N THR A 13 -4.38 -13.80 -11.90
CA THR A 13 -4.03 -15.03 -11.18
C THR A 13 -3.17 -15.98 -12.02
N ASN A 14 -3.36 -16.00 -13.35
CA ASN A 14 -2.53 -16.78 -14.27
C ASN A 14 -1.16 -16.14 -14.56
N GLY A 15 -0.84 -14.98 -13.97
CA GLY A 15 0.42 -14.28 -14.15
C GLY A 15 0.46 -13.34 -15.36
N ASP A 16 -0.69 -12.91 -15.87
CA ASP A 16 -0.76 -11.90 -16.93
C ASP A 16 -0.47 -10.50 -16.37
N GLU A 17 0.76 -10.03 -16.59
CA GLU A 17 1.22 -8.70 -16.16
C GLU A 17 0.43 -7.56 -16.81
N SER A 18 -0.08 -7.73 -18.04
CA SER A 18 -0.85 -6.69 -18.73
C SER A 18 -2.23 -6.51 -18.10
N ALA A 19 -2.85 -7.60 -17.63
CA ALA A 19 -4.08 -7.52 -16.85
C ALA A 19 -3.84 -6.86 -15.49
N PHE A 20 -2.68 -7.13 -14.88
CA PHE A 20 -2.30 -6.52 -13.61
C PHE A 20 -2.02 -5.02 -13.74
N ASP A 21 -1.30 -4.59 -14.77
CA ASP A 21 -1.06 -3.18 -15.06
C ASP A 21 -2.37 -2.40 -15.27
N GLN A 22 -3.35 -2.98 -15.97
CA GLN A 22 -4.69 -2.39 -16.09
C GLN A 22 -5.38 -2.21 -14.73
N LEU A 23 -5.25 -3.22 -13.85
CA LEU A 23 -5.79 -3.17 -12.51
C LEU A 23 -5.09 -2.07 -11.68
N CYS A 24 -3.76 -2.03 -11.70
CA CYS A 24 -2.98 -1.01 -11.01
C CYS A 24 -3.35 0.39 -11.48
N ARG A 25 -3.44 0.63 -12.79
CA ARG A 25 -3.82 1.94 -13.35
C ARG A 25 -5.22 2.39 -12.90
N HIS A 26 -6.18 1.47 -12.87
CA HIS A 26 -7.54 1.78 -12.42
C HIS A 26 -7.56 2.20 -10.94
N PHE A 27 -6.81 1.49 -10.11
CA PHE A 27 -6.81 1.70 -8.66
C PHE A 27 -5.76 2.70 -8.16
N SER A 28 -4.81 3.10 -9.00
CA SER A 28 -3.72 4.02 -8.63
C SER A 28 -4.28 5.35 -8.15
N THR A 29 -5.24 5.96 -8.86
CA THR A 29 -5.83 7.25 -8.46
C THR A 29 -6.56 7.19 -7.10
N PRO A 30 -7.54 6.30 -6.88
CA PRO A 30 -8.24 6.22 -5.60
C PRO A 30 -7.32 5.78 -4.44
N ALA A 31 -6.38 4.86 -4.70
CA ALA A 31 -5.40 4.45 -3.69
C ALA A 31 -4.48 5.62 -3.30
N TYR A 32 -4.01 6.39 -4.28
CA TYR A 32 -3.20 7.56 -4.05
C TYR A 32 -3.91 8.63 -3.24
N GLN A 33 -5.16 8.95 -3.59
CA GLN A 33 -5.98 9.88 -2.82
C GLN A 33 -6.16 9.41 -1.37
N PHE A 34 -6.36 8.11 -1.15
CA PHE A 34 -6.46 7.56 0.19
C PHE A 34 -5.14 7.69 0.97
N CYS A 35 -4.02 7.29 0.37
CA CYS A 35 -2.70 7.34 0.99
C CYS A 35 -2.24 8.77 1.30
N ILE A 36 -2.38 9.71 0.37
CA ILE A 36 -1.94 11.10 0.58
C ILE A 36 -2.74 11.80 1.68
N ASN A 37 -4.04 11.51 1.79
CA ASN A 37 -4.89 12.08 2.84
C ASN A 37 -4.47 11.61 4.24
N LEU A 38 -3.89 10.42 4.36
CA LEU A 38 -3.52 9.81 5.64
C LEU A 38 -2.05 10.01 5.99
N LEU A 39 -1.14 9.82 5.05
CA LEU A 39 0.32 9.94 5.23
C LEU A 39 0.80 11.39 5.12
N LYS A 40 0.10 12.23 4.35
CA LYS A 40 0.45 13.64 4.09
C LYS A 40 1.84 13.87 3.46
N ASP A 41 2.48 12.80 3.00
CA ASP A 41 3.75 12.81 2.30
C ASP A 41 3.60 12.03 0.99
N HIS A 42 4.16 12.59 -0.09
CA HIS A 42 4.03 12.04 -1.43
C HIS A 42 4.87 10.77 -1.63
N ASP A 43 6.10 10.75 -1.10
CA ASP A 43 7.02 9.62 -1.23
C ASP A 43 6.49 8.42 -0.42
N ASP A 44 5.96 8.69 0.77
CA ASP A 44 5.35 7.68 1.63
C ASP A 44 4.07 7.11 0.99
N ALA A 45 3.25 7.97 0.38
CA ALA A 45 2.05 7.54 -0.33
C ALA A 45 2.39 6.67 -1.53
N GLU A 46 3.38 7.05 -2.35
CA GLU A 46 3.82 6.26 -3.49
C GLU A 46 4.40 4.91 -3.05
N SER A 47 5.21 4.91 -1.99
CA SER A 47 5.77 3.69 -1.39
C SER A 47 4.68 2.75 -0.88
N ALA A 48 3.68 3.27 -0.16
CA ALA A 48 2.55 2.47 0.34
C ALA A 48 1.75 1.82 -0.79
N ILE A 49 1.52 2.55 -1.89
CA ILE A 49 0.80 2.06 -3.05
C ILE A 49 1.59 0.95 -3.75
N LYS A 50 2.90 1.15 -3.96
CA LYS A 50 3.79 0.12 -4.55
C LYS A 50 3.78 -1.15 -3.71
N GLN A 51 4.02 -1.03 -2.40
CA GLN A 51 3.98 -2.17 -1.48
C GLN A 51 2.64 -2.91 -1.50
N THR A 52 1.52 -2.17 -1.61
CA THR A 52 0.18 -2.76 -1.72
C THR A 52 0.04 -3.58 -3.00
N PHE A 53 0.42 -3.03 -4.15
CA PHE A 53 0.35 -3.75 -5.41
C PHE A 53 1.31 -4.95 -5.45
N ASP A 54 2.52 -4.80 -4.93
CA ASP A 54 3.48 -5.91 -4.82
C ASP A 54 2.90 -7.06 -4.00
N ARG A 55 2.28 -6.75 -2.86
CA ARG A 55 1.63 -7.76 -2.02
C ARG A 55 0.49 -8.46 -2.74
N ILE A 56 -0.35 -7.71 -3.45
CA ILE A 56 -1.44 -8.28 -4.27
C ILE A 56 -0.90 -9.18 -5.37
N TRP A 57 0.21 -8.81 -6.00
CA TRP A 57 0.85 -9.64 -7.02
C TRP A 57 1.42 -10.94 -6.43
N GLN A 58 2.06 -10.89 -5.26
CA GLN A 58 2.58 -12.08 -4.59
C GLN A 58 1.44 -13.01 -4.15
N GLU A 59 0.38 -12.43 -3.58
CA GLU A 59 -0.80 -13.15 -3.09
C GLU A 59 -1.85 -13.39 -4.19
N ARG A 60 -1.53 -13.16 -5.48
CA ARG A 60 -2.50 -13.16 -6.59
C ARG A 60 -3.34 -14.43 -6.70
N GLN A 61 -2.80 -15.58 -6.30
CA GLN A 61 -3.52 -16.86 -6.30
C GLN A 61 -4.72 -16.88 -5.34
N LEU A 62 -4.68 -16.04 -4.30
CA LEU A 62 -5.72 -15.95 -3.28
C LEU A 62 -6.89 -15.02 -3.69
N LEU A 63 -6.73 -14.25 -4.77
CA LEU A 63 -7.72 -13.27 -5.23
C LEU A 63 -9.10 -13.89 -5.51
N TYR A 64 -9.15 -15.16 -5.91
CA TYR A 64 -10.40 -15.90 -6.13
C TYR A 64 -11.22 -16.17 -4.87
N THR A 65 -10.60 -16.09 -3.69
CA THR A 65 -11.28 -16.36 -2.41
C THR A 65 -12.10 -15.16 -1.95
N HIS A 66 -11.87 -13.98 -2.54
CA HIS A 66 -12.51 -12.75 -2.14
C HIS A 66 -13.71 -12.45 -3.02
N SER A 67 -14.87 -12.28 -2.39
CA SER A 67 -16.15 -11.97 -3.05
C SER A 67 -16.20 -10.56 -3.64
N ASP A 68 -15.36 -9.63 -3.19
CA ASP A 68 -15.18 -8.31 -3.78
C ASP A 68 -13.72 -7.87 -3.72
N PHE A 69 -13.13 -7.68 -4.91
CA PHE A 69 -11.74 -7.24 -5.06
C PHE A 69 -11.51 -5.83 -4.49
N ASN A 70 -12.49 -4.93 -4.60
CA ASN A 70 -12.35 -3.56 -4.10
C ASN A 70 -12.14 -3.59 -2.59
N SER A 71 -13.00 -4.32 -1.87
CA SER A 71 -12.88 -4.52 -0.43
C SER A 71 -11.54 -5.14 -0.04
N TYR A 72 -11.06 -6.15 -0.78
CA TYR A 72 -9.75 -6.75 -0.54
C TYR A 72 -8.61 -5.75 -0.74
N LEU A 73 -8.56 -5.05 -1.88
CA LEU A 73 -7.57 -4.02 -2.18
C LEU A 73 -7.52 -2.94 -1.09
N PHE A 74 -8.67 -2.40 -0.69
CA PHE A 74 -8.72 -1.37 0.36
C PHE A 74 -8.25 -1.91 1.72
N ASN A 75 -8.52 -3.18 2.05
CA ASN A 75 -8.01 -3.79 3.27
C ASN A 75 -6.48 -3.95 3.25
N VAL A 76 -5.90 -4.37 2.12
CA VAL A 76 -4.44 -4.46 1.97
C VAL A 76 -3.83 -3.06 2.04
N LEU A 77 -4.38 -2.10 1.31
CA LEU A 77 -3.92 -0.71 1.29
C LEU A 77 -3.95 -0.10 2.70
N LYS A 78 -5.05 -0.30 3.44
CA LYS A 78 -5.20 0.16 4.81
C LYS A 78 -4.13 -0.45 5.71
N THR A 79 -3.92 -1.76 5.62
CA THR A 79 -2.88 -2.47 6.38
C THR A 79 -1.51 -1.87 6.14
N VAL A 80 -1.11 -1.70 4.88
CA VAL A 80 0.20 -1.12 4.51
C VAL A 80 0.35 0.32 5.01
N VAL A 81 -0.69 1.15 4.88
CA VAL A 81 -0.63 2.53 5.38
C VAL A 81 -0.50 2.57 6.91
N PHE A 82 -1.19 1.68 7.64
CA PHE A 82 -1.03 1.58 9.10
C PHE A 82 0.37 1.11 9.49
N GLU A 83 0.92 0.12 8.81
CA GLU A 83 2.29 -0.35 9.01
C GLU A 83 3.30 0.80 8.83
N ASN A 84 3.17 1.55 7.73
CA ASN A 84 4.00 2.73 7.47
C ASN A 84 3.85 3.79 8.58
N LEU A 85 2.63 4.15 8.98
CA LEU A 85 2.41 5.10 10.07
C LEU A 85 3.06 4.67 11.39
N ILE A 86 2.97 3.38 11.75
CA ILE A 86 3.63 2.85 12.95
C ILE A 86 5.14 2.99 12.82
N LEU A 87 5.72 2.63 11.68
CA LEU A 87 7.16 2.76 11.44
C LEU A 87 7.64 4.22 11.54
N TYR A 88 6.92 5.17 10.96
CA TYR A 88 7.26 6.60 11.08
C TYR A 88 7.13 7.11 12.51
N SER A 89 6.11 6.66 13.26
CA SER A 89 5.96 7.01 14.67
C SER A 89 7.16 6.51 15.50
N GLN A 90 7.63 5.28 15.25
CA GLN A 90 8.79 4.72 15.94
C GLN A 90 10.10 5.41 15.53
N GLN A 91 10.30 5.69 14.25
CA GLN A 91 11.49 6.38 13.75
C GLN A 91 11.56 7.82 14.27
N THR A 92 10.43 8.54 14.33
CA THR A 92 10.36 9.90 14.87
C THR A 92 10.71 9.91 16.35
N VAL A 93 10.14 8.98 17.11
CA VAL A 93 10.43 8.81 18.54
C VAL A 93 11.91 8.51 18.74
N MET A 94 12.49 7.58 17.97
CA MET A 94 13.91 7.26 18.05
C MET A 94 14.81 8.45 17.65
N GLY A 95 14.45 9.21 16.62
CA GLY A 95 15.16 10.43 16.23
C GLY A 95 15.17 11.48 17.35
N GLN A 96 14.03 11.67 18.04
CA GLN A 96 13.95 12.56 19.20
C GLN A 96 14.80 12.05 20.39
N TYR A 97 14.84 10.74 20.63
CA TYR A 97 15.71 10.14 21.65
C TYR A 97 17.19 10.36 21.34
N MET A 98 17.60 10.11 20.08
CA MET A 98 18.98 10.30 19.65
C MET A 98 19.41 11.77 19.73
N ALA A 99 18.56 12.69 19.28
CA ALA A 99 18.81 14.13 19.39
C ALA A 99 18.93 14.60 20.85
N ARG A 100 18.12 14.04 21.77
CA ARG A 100 18.25 14.31 23.22
C ARG A 100 19.56 13.79 23.78
N MET A 101 19.96 12.58 23.41
CA MET A 101 21.23 12.01 23.86
C MET A 101 22.42 12.84 23.38
N GLU A 102 22.44 13.24 22.11
CA GLU A 102 23.52 14.05 21.55
C GLU A 102 23.68 15.39 22.27
N ASN A 103 22.57 16.03 22.65
CA ASN A 103 22.60 17.26 23.46
C ASN A 103 23.09 17.04 24.90
N LEU A 104 22.85 15.85 25.50
CA LEU A 104 23.34 15.51 26.83
C LEU A 104 24.85 15.23 26.87
N TYR A 105 25.44 14.78 25.76
CA TYR A 105 26.89 14.55 25.64
C TYR A 105 27.67 15.75 25.10
N ARG A 106 26.98 16.78 24.61
CA ARG A 106 27.57 18.06 24.16
C ARG A 106 27.63 19.13 25.26
N GLY A 107 27.12 18.85 26.46
CA GLY A 107 27.14 19.73 27.63
C GLY A 107 28.24 19.38 28.63
#